data_AF-A0A6A5K1W8-F1
#
_entry.id   AF-A0A6A5K1W8-F1
#
_cell.length_a   1.000
_cell.length_b   1.000
_cell.length_c   1.000
_cell.angle_alpha   90.00
_cell.angle_beta   90.00
_cell.angle_gamma   90.00
#
_symmetry.space_group_name_H-M   'P 1'
#
loop_
_entity.id
_entity.type
_entity.pdbx_description
1 polymer ?
#
loop_
_entity_poly.entity_id
_entity_poly.type
_entity_poly.pdbx_seq_one_letter_code
_entity_poly.pdbx_strand_id
1 'polypeptide(L)'
;MAPAASATTSLPTLTQSGARTALQAAEQYAIDIGVPMSIAIVDAHTHLLSFTRMDGAKITSINTAMDMAYTAAGNRIPTSAYQETPCSGISNTTSGRFTTLGGGVPILSTSGDILGAIGCSTGTSMQDEAAAKAGRDAVLALINSEEDREEKRLAEERQAVLTLWKEKEEEVGCLREELEGMERGSKRIRLDGGRSGSASVTGSLLGRRLSMAGGFAPDTPPEEGEIHPSFIGEVSVGRY
;
A
#
# COMPACT_ATOMS: atom_id res chain seq x y z
N MET A 1 -13.14 -11.09 20.77
CA MET A 1 -14.06 -10.99 19.63
C MET A 1 -13.55 -11.92 18.54
N ALA A 2 -14.38 -12.82 18.03
CA ALA A 2 -14.01 -13.60 16.84
C ALA A 2 -13.83 -12.62 15.65
N PRO A 3 -12.80 -12.80 14.80
CA PRO A 3 -12.61 -11.93 13.65
C PRO A 3 -13.85 -12.01 12.75
N ALA A 4 -14.32 -10.86 12.27
CA ALA A 4 -15.42 -10.79 11.32
C ALA A 4 -15.04 -11.62 10.08
N ALA A 5 -15.82 -12.67 9.79
CA ALA A 5 -15.52 -13.59 8.70
C ALA A 5 -15.65 -12.86 7.36
N SER A 6 -14.51 -12.57 6.71
CA SER A 6 -14.48 -12.12 5.33
C SER A 6 -14.46 -13.32 4.38
N ALA A 7 -15.23 -13.26 3.30
CA ALA A 7 -15.22 -14.28 2.26
C ALA A 7 -13.98 -14.23 1.35
N THR A 8 -13.22 -13.13 1.38
CA THR A 8 -12.04 -12.93 0.51
C THR A 8 -10.89 -12.26 1.26
N THR A 9 -9.67 -12.47 0.76
CA THR A 9 -8.47 -11.76 1.18
C THR A 9 -7.70 -11.28 -0.05
N SER A 10 -7.02 -10.15 0.06
CA SER A 10 -6.11 -9.65 -0.98
C SER A 10 -4.69 -10.07 -0.62
N LEU A 11 -3.96 -10.64 -1.57
CA LEU A 11 -2.55 -10.99 -1.41
C LEU A 11 -1.70 -10.12 -2.34
N PRO A 12 -0.60 -9.54 -1.84
CA PRO A 12 0.33 -8.82 -2.71
C PRO A 12 1.01 -9.82 -3.66
N THR A 13 1.26 -9.41 -4.90
CA THR A 13 1.93 -10.23 -5.91
C THR A 13 2.90 -9.37 -6.71
N LEU A 14 3.99 -9.97 -7.18
CA LEU A 14 5.00 -9.31 -7.97
C LEU A 14 4.42 -8.83 -9.30
N THR A 15 4.71 -7.58 -9.66
CA THR A 15 4.31 -7.02 -10.95
C THR A 15 5.32 -7.40 -12.05
N GLN A 16 4.93 -7.26 -13.32
CA GLN A 16 5.86 -7.45 -14.44
C GLN A 16 7.06 -6.49 -14.36
N SER A 17 6.85 -5.25 -13.88
CA SER A 17 7.94 -4.28 -13.68
C SER A 17 8.93 -4.77 -12.63
N GLY A 18 8.44 -5.23 -11.47
CA GLY A 18 9.27 -5.84 -10.43
C GLY A 18 10.02 -7.08 -10.93
N ALA A 19 9.35 -7.93 -11.72
CA ALA A 19 9.97 -9.10 -12.33
C ALA A 19 11.10 -8.73 -13.30
N ARG A 20 10.96 -7.62 -14.05
CA ARG A 20 12.02 -7.11 -14.93
C ARG A 20 13.22 -6.58 -14.13
N THR A 21 12.98 -5.90 -13.01
CA THR A 21 14.04 -5.45 -12.10
C THR A 21 14.84 -6.63 -11.54
N ALA A 22 14.16 -7.68 -11.09
CA ALA A 22 14.82 -8.91 -10.63
C ALA A 22 15.66 -9.55 -11.75
N LEU A 23 15.09 -9.65 -12.95
CA LEU A 23 15.76 -10.24 -14.11
C LEU A 23 17.04 -9.48 -14.45
N GLN A 24 16.97 -8.16 -14.55
CA GLN A 24 18.12 -7.31 -14.90
C GLN A 24 19.25 -7.41 -13.88
N ALA A 25 18.92 -7.41 -12.59
CA ALA A 25 19.93 -7.53 -11.54
C ALA A 25 20.59 -8.92 -11.51
N ALA A 26 19.82 -9.99 -11.73
CA ALA A 26 20.37 -11.34 -11.82
C ALA A 26 21.21 -11.54 -13.09
N GLU A 27 20.78 -10.97 -14.23
CA GLU A 27 21.52 -10.98 -15.49
C GLU A 27 22.85 -10.21 -15.35
N GLN A 28 22.83 -9.04 -14.71
CA GLN A 28 24.05 -8.28 -14.44
C GLN A 28 25.02 -9.08 -13.58
N TYR A 29 24.54 -9.72 -12.51
CA TYR A 29 25.38 -10.59 -11.68
C TYR A 29 25.99 -11.74 -12.49
N ALA A 30 25.20 -12.38 -13.36
CA ALA A 30 25.65 -13.46 -14.23
C ALA A 30 26.75 -13.00 -15.22
N ILE A 31 26.62 -11.77 -15.75
CA ILE A 31 27.64 -11.13 -16.58
C ILE A 31 28.93 -10.90 -15.76
N ASP A 32 28.81 -10.36 -14.55
CA ASP A 32 29.95 -10.01 -13.70
C ASP A 32 30.80 -11.24 -13.32
N ILE A 33 30.17 -12.39 -13.13
CA ILE A 33 30.87 -13.65 -12.83
C ILE A 33 31.25 -14.46 -14.08
N GLY A 34 30.89 -13.99 -15.27
CA GLY A 34 31.19 -14.67 -16.54
C GLY A 34 30.47 -16.01 -16.72
N VAL A 35 29.30 -16.20 -16.09
CA VAL A 35 28.51 -17.43 -16.19
C VAL A 35 27.14 -17.10 -16.77
N PRO A 36 26.88 -17.35 -18.07
CA PRO A 36 25.58 -17.08 -18.66
C PRO A 36 24.51 -18.02 -18.06
N MET A 37 23.34 -17.50 -17.70
CA MET A 37 22.29 -18.24 -17.00
C MET A 37 20.94 -18.22 -17.72
N SER A 38 20.10 -19.22 -17.43
CA SER A 38 18.65 -19.11 -17.58
C SER A 38 18.07 -18.56 -16.30
N ILE A 39 17.23 -17.53 -16.39
CA ILE A 39 16.67 -16.81 -15.27
C ILE A 39 15.15 -16.78 -15.44
N ALA A 40 14.42 -17.29 -14.46
CA ALA A 40 12.97 -17.37 -14.44
C ALA A 40 12.42 -16.62 -13.23
N ILE A 41 11.35 -15.85 -13.41
CA ILE A 41 10.66 -15.11 -12.36
C ILE A 41 9.20 -15.50 -12.38
N VAL A 42 8.67 -15.88 -11.22
CA VAL A 42 7.25 -16.24 -11.02
C VAL A 42 6.58 -15.31 -10.03
N ASP A 43 5.26 -15.20 -10.13
CA ASP A 43 4.41 -14.45 -9.19
C ASP A 43 4.13 -15.25 -7.90
N ALA A 44 3.36 -14.66 -6.98
CA ALA A 44 2.95 -15.29 -5.73
C ALA A 44 2.13 -16.59 -5.93
N HIS A 45 1.49 -16.73 -7.09
CA HIS A 45 0.67 -17.86 -7.48
C HIS A 45 1.44 -18.88 -8.32
N THR A 46 2.77 -18.74 -8.39
CA THR A 46 3.71 -19.66 -9.07
C THR A 46 3.60 -19.67 -10.61
N HIS A 47 3.02 -18.62 -11.18
CA HIS A 47 2.93 -18.41 -12.62
C HIS A 47 4.11 -17.60 -13.14
N LEU A 48 4.63 -18.00 -14.30
CA LEU A 48 5.77 -17.34 -14.94
C LEU A 48 5.40 -15.92 -15.38
N LEU A 49 6.16 -14.94 -14.88
CA LEU A 49 6.03 -13.53 -15.26
C LEU A 49 7.07 -13.13 -16.30
N SER A 50 8.30 -13.60 -16.13
CA SER A 50 9.42 -13.24 -16.99
C SER A 50 10.45 -14.36 -17.04
N PHE A 51 11.08 -14.51 -18.19
CA PHE A 51 12.11 -15.50 -18.43
C PHE A 51 13.13 -14.95 -19.42
N THR A 52 14.41 -15.17 -19.16
CA THR A 52 15.48 -14.99 -20.14
C THR A 52 16.44 -16.17 -20.10
N ARG A 53 17.03 -16.47 -21.25
CA ARG A 53 18.17 -17.38 -21.36
C ARG A 53 19.30 -16.62 -22.04
N MET A 54 20.34 -16.35 -21.30
CA MET A 54 21.54 -15.69 -21.83
C MET A 54 22.23 -16.56 -22.89
N ASP A 55 22.91 -15.91 -23.82
CA ASP A 55 23.72 -16.60 -24.81
C ASP A 55 24.84 -17.40 -24.14
N GLY A 56 24.98 -18.67 -24.52
CA GLY A 56 25.92 -19.60 -23.88
C GLY A 56 25.40 -20.33 -22.64
N ALA A 57 24.21 -19.99 -22.13
CA ALA A 57 23.58 -20.76 -21.05
C ALA A 57 23.18 -22.18 -21.51
N LYS A 58 23.14 -23.14 -20.59
CA LYS A 58 22.82 -24.55 -20.90
C LYS A 58 21.37 -24.68 -21.41
N ILE A 59 21.14 -25.39 -22.51
CA ILE A 59 19.77 -25.60 -23.05
C ILE A 59 18.88 -26.32 -22.02
N THR A 60 19.45 -27.26 -21.26
CA THR A 60 18.75 -28.00 -20.21
C THR A 60 18.36 -27.14 -19.00
N SER A 61 18.91 -25.94 -18.87
CA SER A 61 18.66 -25.06 -17.71
C SER A 61 17.33 -24.30 -17.76
N ILE A 62 16.63 -24.31 -18.91
CA ILE A 62 15.37 -23.57 -19.11
C ILE A 62 14.30 -24.03 -18.10
N ASN A 63 13.93 -25.31 -18.16
CA ASN A 63 12.93 -25.88 -17.26
C ASN A 63 13.43 -25.88 -15.82
N THR A 64 14.72 -26.15 -15.61
CA THR A 64 15.34 -26.14 -14.28
C THR A 64 15.17 -24.79 -13.58
N ALA A 65 15.44 -23.67 -14.26
CA ALA A 65 15.25 -22.33 -13.69
C ALA A 65 13.77 -22.06 -13.34
N MET A 66 12.85 -22.43 -14.25
CA MET A 66 11.40 -22.25 -14.02
C MET A 66 10.89 -23.10 -12.83
N ASP A 67 11.36 -24.33 -12.71
CA ASP A 67 10.97 -25.26 -11.65
C ASP A 67 11.58 -24.87 -10.30
N MET A 68 12.79 -24.31 -10.29
CA MET A 68 13.40 -23.71 -9.10
C MET A 68 12.58 -22.51 -8.60
N ALA A 69 12.20 -21.60 -9.49
CA ALA A 69 11.36 -20.45 -9.14
C ALA A 69 9.99 -20.91 -8.61
N TYR A 70 9.35 -21.86 -9.31
CA TYR A 70 8.10 -22.48 -8.88
C TYR A 70 8.20 -23.10 -7.48
N THR A 71 9.23 -23.90 -7.25
CA THR A 71 9.44 -24.59 -5.96
C THR A 71 9.67 -23.59 -4.84
N ALA A 72 10.48 -22.55 -5.09
CA ALA A 72 10.75 -21.51 -4.11
C ALA A 72 9.50 -20.68 -3.77
N ALA A 73 8.70 -20.29 -4.76
CA ALA A 73 7.45 -19.55 -4.52
C ALA A 73 6.42 -20.41 -3.78
N GLY A 74 6.20 -21.64 -4.24
CA GLY A 74 5.19 -22.54 -3.67
C GLY A 74 5.47 -22.93 -2.22
N ASN A 75 6.75 -23.16 -1.88
CA ASN A 75 7.14 -23.56 -0.52
C ASN A 75 7.65 -22.42 0.36
N ARG A 76 7.80 -21.21 -0.21
CA ARG A 76 8.25 -19.98 0.48
C ARG A 76 9.61 -20.11 1.16
N ILE A 77 10.45 -21.02 0.68
CA ILE A 77 11.83 -21.22 1.15
C ILE A 77 12.77 -21.39 -0.05
N PRO A 78 14.07 -21.08 0.11
CA PRO A 78 15.05 -21.32 -0.95
C PRO A 78 15.13 -22.81 -1.31
N THR A 79 15.33 -23.12 -2.60
CA THR A 79 15.40 -24.52 -3.05
C THR A 79 16.64 -25.26 -2.52
N SER A 80 17.69 -24.52 -2.15
CA SER A 80 18.89 -25.07 -1.50
C SER A 80 18.58 -25.74 -0.15
N ALA A 81 17.50 -25.35 0.53
CA ALA A 81 17.06 -26.01 1.76
C ALA A 81 16.69 -27.49 1.56
N TYR A 82 16.35 -27.89 0.32
CA TYR A 82 15.98 -29.27 0.00
C TYR A 82 17.14 -30.15 -0.46
N GLN A 83 18.36 -29.62 -0.61
CA GLN A 83 19.51 -30.40 -1.10
C GLN A 83 19.86 -31.57 -0.20
N GLU A 84 19.74 -31.40 1.12
CA GLU A 84 20.05 -32.42 2.13
C GLU A 84 18.81 -33.17 2.64
N THR A 85 17.62 -32.82 2.13
CA THR A 85 16.36 -33.40 2.59
C THR A 85 15.87 -34.47 1.61
N PRO A 86 15.62 -35.72 2.06
CA PRO A 86 15.03 -36.73 1.21
C PRO A 86 13.56 -36.37 0.89
N CYS A 87 13.34 -35.67 -0.23
CA CYS A 87 12.03 -35.24 -0.72
C CYS A 87 11.38 -36.23 -1.70
N SER A 88 11.72 -37.52 -1.61
CA SER A 88 11.23 -38.57 -2.52
C SER A 88 9.70 -38.62 -2.54
N GLY A 89 9.10 -38.34 -3.70
CA GLY A 89 7.65 -38.41 -3.93
C GLY A 89 6.95 -37.05 -4.08
N ILE A 90 7.52 -35.94 -3.59
CA ILE A 90 6.91 -34.60 -3.71
C ILE A 90 6.84 -34.15 -5.18
N SER A 91 7.84 -34.52 -5.98
CA SER A 91 7.82 -34.22 -7.42
C SER A 91 6.60 -34.84 -8.13
N ASN A 92 6.16 -36.03 -7.71
CA ASN A 92 4.99 -36.70 -8.30
C ASN A 92 3.68 -35.98 -8.00
N THR A 93 3.53 -35.42 -6.79
CA THR A 93 2.33 -34.65 -6.41
C THR A 93 2.28 -33.29 -7.10
N THR A 94 3.40 -32.84 -7.66
CA THR A 94 3.59 -31.50 -8.21
C THR A 94 3.82 -31.52 -9.72
N SER A 95 3.33 -32.57 -10.40
CA SER A 95 3.46 -32.76 -11.85
C SER A 95 4.90 -32.70 -12.36
N GLY A 96 5.87 -33.15 -11.55
CA GLY A 96 7.28 -33.16 -11.89
C GLY A 96 8.03 -31.84 -11.66
N ARG A 97 7.34 -30.76 -11.24
CA ARG A 97 7.93 -29.41 -11.16
C ARG A 97 8.73 -29.13 -9.89
N PHE A 98 8.56 -29.95 -8.86
CA PHE A 98 9.33 -29.78 -7.63
C PHE A 98 10.78 -30.20 -7.84
N THR A 99 11.72 -29.34 -7.45
CA THR A 99 13.16 -29.58 -7.57
C THR A 99 13.90 -29.36 -6.25
N THR A 100 14.93 -30.18 -6.01
CA THR A 100 15.86 -30.04 -4.88
C THR A 100 17.14 -29.31 -5.26
N LEU A 101 17.27 -28.88 -6.52
CA LEU A 101 18.45 -28.16 -6.99
C LEU A 101 18.46 -26.74 -6.43
N GLY A 102 19.58 -26.31 -5.84
CA GLY A 102 19.78 -24.94 -5.37
C GLY A 102 19.88 -23.94 -6.53
N GLY A 103 19.27 -22.76 -6.35
CA GLY A 103 19.18 -21.71 -7.37
C GLY A 103 17.85 -20.95 -7.37
N GLY A 104 16.83 -21.48 -6.69
CA GLY A 104 15.54 -20.81 -6.48
C GLY A 104 15.48 -20.07 -5.15
N VAL A 105 15.06 -18.81 -5.17
CA VAL A 105 14.97 -17.95 -3.99
C VAL A 105 13.61 -17.24 -3.96
N PRO A 106 12.85 -17.33 -2.86
CA PRO A 106 11.59 -16.62 -2.71
C PRO A 106 11.82 -15.12 -2.49
N ILE A 107 10.88 -14.31 -2.98
CA ILE A 107 10.78 -12.88 -2.73
C ILE A 107 9.66 -12.67 -1.73
N LEU A 108 10.01 -12.36 -0.49
CA LEU A 108 9.07 -12.14 0.60
C LEU A 108 8.98 -10.65 0.92
N SER A 109 7.77 -10.15 1.19
CA SER A 109 7.58 -8.82 1.74
C SER A 109 8.18 -8.72 3.15
N THR A 110 8.26 -7.49 3.67
CA THR A 110 8.62 -7.21 5.07
C THR A 110 7.62 -7.85 6.06
N SER A 111 6.36 -8.01 5.66
CA SER A 111 5.32 -8.73 6.43
C SER A 111 5.43 -10.27 6.34
N GLY A 112 6.30 -10.81 5.48
CA GLY A 112 6.45 -12.25 5.26
C GLY A 112 5.50 -12.84 4.22
N ASP A 113 4.76 -12.01 3.49
CA ASP A 113 3.91 -12.43 2.38
C ASP A 113 4.77 -12.82 1.17
N ILE A 114 4.38 -13.88 0.48
CA ILE A 114 5.05 -14.29 -0.75
C ILE A 114 4.64 -13.36 -1.89
N LEU A 115 5.61 -12.66 -2.47
CA LEU A 115 5.39 -11.80 -3.63
C LEU A 115 5.63 -12.57 -4.94
N GLY A 116 6.57 -13.51 -4.91
CA GLY A 116 6.98 -14.31 -6.05
C GLY A 116 8.31 -15.01 -5.76
N ALA A 117 8.98 -15.49 -6.80
CA ALA A 117 10.31 -16.06 -6.67
C ALA A 117 11.13 -15.93 -7.95
N ILE A 118 12.43 -16.06 -7.78
CA ILE A 118 13.41 -16.08 -8.86
C ILE A 118 14.17 -17.41 -8.84
N GLY A 119 14.37 -17.99 -10.02
CA GLY A 119 15.18 -19.18 -10.22
C GLY A 119 16.24 -18.92 -11.28
N CYS A 120 17.50 -19.19 -10.94
CA CYS A 120 18.61 -19.12 -11.89
C CYS A 120 19.20 -20.52 -12.10
N SER A 121 19.63 -20.83 -13.32
CA SER A 121 20.26 -22.10 -13.61
C SER A 121 21.28 -21.99 -14.73
N THR A 122 22.49 -22.49 -14.47
CA THR A 122 23.51 -22.96 -15.44
C THR A 122 24.84 -23.17 -14.72
N GLY A 123 25.12 -22.40 -13.66
CA GLY A 123 26.33 -22.46 -12.87
C GLY A 123 26.33 -23.62 -11.88
N THR A 124 27.12 -23.43 -10.82
CA THR A 124 27.02 -24.24 -9.60
C THR A 124 25.82 -23.75 -8.77
N SER A 125 25.27 -24.60 -7.89
CA SER A 125 24.14 -24.20 -7.04
C SER A 125 24.40 -22.92 -6.23
N MET A 126 25.65 -22.69 -5.81
CA MET A 126 26.03 -21.45 -5.11
C MET A 126 26.00 -20.22 -6.03
N GLN A 127 26.45 -20.34 -7.27
CA GLN A 127 26.41 -19.25 -8.25
C GLN A 127 24.98 -18.93 -8.68
N ASP A 128 24.19 -19.98 -8.94
CA ASP A 128 22.78 -19.86 -9.29
C ASP A 128 22.00 -19.17 -8.15
N GLU A 129 22.22 -19.58 -6.90
CA GLU A 129 21.57 -18.96 -5.75
C GLU A 129 22.04 -17.51 -5.52
N ALA A 130 23.31 -17.19 -5.76
CA ALA A 130 23.82 -15.83 -5.63
C ALA A 130 23.22 -14.88 -6.68
N ALA A 131 23.08 -15.33 -7.93
CA ALA A 131 22.41 -14.57 -8.98
C ALA A 131 20.92 -14.34 -8.64
N ALA A 132 20.24 -15.38 -8.14
CA ALA A 132 18.86 -15.29 -7.69
C ALA A 132 18.71 -14.31 -6.51
N LYS A 133 19.63 -14.33 -5.54
CA LYS A 133 19.65 -13.36 -4.43
C LYS A 133 19.85 -11.93 -4.91
N ALA A 134 20.75 -11.68 -5.87
CA ALA A 134 20.93 -10.36 -6.45
C ALA A 134 19.62 -9.83 -7.07
N GLY A 135 18.89 -10.68 -7.80
CA GLY A 135 17.58 -10.34 -8.35
C GLY A 135 16.52 -10.05 -7.27
N ARG A 136 16.43 -10.90 -6.24
CA ARG A 136 15.53 -10.67 -5.10
C ARG A 136 15.85 -9.35 -4.40
N ASP A 137 17.11 -9.11 -4.09
CA ASP A 137 17.54 -7.96 -3.30
C ASP A 137 17.27 -6.64 -4.05
N ALA A 138 17.40 -6.64 -5.38
CA ALA A 138 17.02 -5.50 -6.21
C ALA A 138 15.51 -5.20 -6.14
N VAL A 139 14.65 -6.22 -6.08
CA VAL A 139 13.20 -6.03 -5.91
C VAL A 139 12.87 -5.49 -4.51
N LEU A 140 13.50 -6.03 -3.47
CA LEU A 140 13.29 -5.54 -2.10
C LEU A 140 13.73 -4.09 -1.95
N ALA A 141 14.86 -3.71 -2.56
CA ALA A 141 15.31 -2.33 -2.60
C ALA A 141 14.32 -1.42 -3.35
N LEU A 142 13.73 -1.89 -4.44
CA LEU A 142 12.70 -1.14 -5.17
C LEU A 142 11.46 -0.92 -4.29
N ILE A 143 10.95 -1.96 -3.64
CA ILE A 143 9.78 -1.89 -2.74
C ILE A 143 10.03 -0.86 -1.64
N ASN A 144 11.16 -0.96 -0.93
CA ASN A 144 11.50 -0.01 0.13
C ASN A 144 11.57 1.43 -0.41
N SER A 145 12.10 1.62 -1.63
CA SER A 145 12.17 2.95 -2.25
C SER A 145 10.81 3.52 -2.65
N GLU A 146 9.84 2.66 -2.95
CA GLU A 146 8.46 3.05 -3.26
C GLU A 146 7.71 3.42 -1.97
N GLU A 147 7.87 2.63 -0.91
CA GLU A 147 7.33 2.92 0.42
C GLU A 147 7.85 4.26 0.95
N ASP A 148 9.16 4.51 0.90
CA ASP A 148 9.78 5.77 1.33
C ASP A 148 9.23 6.99 0.57
N ARG A 149 8.92 6.85 -0.73
CA ARG A 149 8.37 7.94 -1.55
C ARG A 149 6.92 8.21 -1.19
N GLU A 150 6.14 7.16 -0.97
CA GLU A 150 4.73 7.27 -0.61
C GLU A 150 4.57 7.88 0.79
N GLU A 151 5.40 7.49 1.75
CA GLU A 151 5.42 8.11 3.08
C GLU A 151 5.72 9.60 3.02
N LYS A 152 6.70 10.01 2.21
CA LYS A 152 7.01 11.44 2.00
C LYS A 152 5.85 12.19 1.38
N ARG A 153 5.22 11.62 0.35
CA ARG A 153 4.03 12.22 -0.30
C ARG A 153 2.89 12.41 0.71
N LEU A 154 2.59 11.40 1.50
CA LEU A 154 1.54 11.46 2.53
C LEU A 154 1.89 12.46 3.63
N ALA A 155 3.16 12.58 4.02
CA ALA A 155 3.60 13.56 5.01
C ALA A 155 3.45 15.00 4.48
N GLU A 156 3.81 15.24 3.22
CA GLU A 156 3.61 16.53 2.55
C GLU A 156 2.12 16.89 2.43
N GLU A 157 1.27 15.93 2.05
CA GLU A 157 -0.17 16.12 1.96
C GLU A 157 -0.80 16.41 3.33
N ARG A 158 -0.41 15.67 4.37
CA ARG A 158 -0.85 15.93 5.75
C ARG A 158 -0.42 17.31 6.20
N GLN A 159 0.81 17.71 5.91
CA GLN A 159 1.31 19.03 6.27
C GLN A 159 0.53 20.14 5.56
N ALA A 160 0.22 19.96 4.27
CA ALA A 160 -0.60 20.91 3.50
C ALA A 160 -2.01 21.06 4.10
N VAL A 161 -2.66 19.94 4.44
CA VAL A 161 -3.97 19.96 5.11
C VAL A 161 -3.90 20.69 6.45
N LEU A 162 -2.87 20.43 7.27
CA LEU A 162 -2.69 21.11 8.55
C LEU A 162 -2.47 22.62 8.39
N THR A 163 -1.74 23.04 7.36
CA THR A 163 -1.55 24.47 7.08
C THR A 163 -2.86 25.16 6.69
N LEU A 164 -3.64 24.55 5.79
CA LEU A 164 -4.96 25.08 5.40
C LEU A 164 -5.94 25.12 6.59
N TRP A 165 -5.87 24.13 7.47
CA TRP A 165 -6.71 24.11 8.68
C TRP A 165 -6.40 25.28 9.60
N LYS A 166 -5.11 25.54 9.84
CA LYS A 166 -4.66 26.70 10.64
C LYS A 166 -5.09 28.03 10.02
N GLU A 167 -4.93 28.19 8.71
CA GLU A 167 -5.39 29.39 8.00
C GLU A 167 -6.91 29.59 8.16
N LYS A 168 -7.69 28.49 8.11
CA LYS A 168 -9.15 28.55 8.30
C LYS A 168 -9.54 28.82 9.75
N GLU A 169 -8.82 28.31 10.74
CA GLU A 169 -9.03 28.67 12.14
C GLU A 169 -8.76 30.15 12.40
N GLU A 170 -7.70 30.71 11.81
CA GLU A 170 -7.40 32.15 11.87
C GLU A 170 -8.53 32.98 11.24
N GLU A 171 -9.03 32.58 10.06
CA GLU A 171 -10.16 33.25 9.39
C GLU A 171 -11.44 33.20 10.25
N VAL A 172 -11.78 32.03 10.81
CA VAL A 172 -12.92 31.87 11.72
C VAL A 172 -12.74 32.70 12.98
N GLY A 173 -11.52 32.79 13.52
CA GLY A 173 -11.17 33.65 14.64
C GLY A 173 -11.46 35.12 14.36
N CYS A 174 -10.97 35.64 13.23
CA CYS A 174 -11.24 37.01 12.80
C CYS A 174 -12.75 37.29 12.63
N LEU A 175 -13.48 36.37 11.99
CA LEU A 175 -14.94 36.49 11.83
C LEU A 175 -15.69 36.49 13.16
N ARG A 176 -15.23 35.70 14.15
CA ARG A 176 -15.80 35.68 15.49
C ARG A 176 -15.57 37.02 16.22
N GLU A 177 -14.37 37.57 16.15
CA GLU A 177 -14.05 38.87 16.73
C GLU A 177 -14.88 40.01 16.12
N GLU A 178 -15.07 39.99 14.79
CA GLU A 178 -15.90 40.95 14.07
C GLU A 178 -17.37 40.89 14.52
N LEU A 179 -17.93 39.68 14.62
CA LEU A 179 -19.30 39.46 15.10
C LEU A 179 -19.49 39.98 16.53
N GLU A 180 -18.55 39.68 17.44
CA GLU A 180 -18.57 40.19 18.82
C GLU A 180 -18.44 41.72 18.87
N GLY A 181 -17.69 42.32 17.93
CA GLY A 181 -17.61 43.77 17.76
C GLY A 181 -18.96 44.39 17.36
N MET A 182 -19.65 43.79 16.39
CA MET A 182 -20.98 44.23 15.95
C MET A 182 -22.02 44.13 17.08
N GLU A 183 -22.02 43.04 17.85
CA GLU A 183 -22.93 42.87 18.99
C GLU A 183 -22.69 43.91 20.10
N ARG A 184 -21.42 44.22 20.40
CA ARG A 184 -21.05 45.30 21.34
C ARG A 184 -21.49 46.68 20.84
N GLY A 185 -21.33 46.96 19.55
CA GLY A 185 -21.81 48.19 18.91
C GLY A 185 -23.33 48.33 18.95
N SER A 186 -24.06 47.24 18.70
CA SER A 186 -25.53 47.20 18.76
C SER A 186 -26.07 47.42 20.18
N LYS A 187 -25.38 46.91 21.22
CA LYS A 187 -25.70 47.23 22.63
C LYS A 187 -25.42 48.68 23.00
N ARG A 188 -24.39 49.33 22.43
CA ARG A 188 -24.08 50.75 22.66
C ARG A 188 -25.15 51.69 22.08
N ILE A 189 -25.61 51.43 20.86
CA ILE A 189 -26.66 52.24 20.20
C ILE A 189 -27.98 52.21 20.99
N ARG A 190 -28.28 51.11 21.68
CA ARG A 190 -29.49 51.02 22.54
C ARG A 190 -29.38 51.79 23.86
N LEU A 191 -28.17 52.10 24.34
CA LEU A 191 -27.96 52.83 25.59
C LEU A 191 -28.02 54.36 25.40
N ASP A 192 -27.67 54.88 24.21
CA ASP A 192 -27.77 56.31 23.89
C ASP A 192 -29.14 56.75 23.35
N GLY A 193 -30.10 55.83 23.20
CA GLY A 193 -31.47 56.09 22.72
C GLY A 193 -32.46 56.63 23.76
N GLY A 194 -31.97 57.29 24.82
CA GLY A 194 -32.79 57.80 25.91
C GLY A 194 -33.44 59.17 25.65
N ARG A 195 -34.34 59.30 24.65
CA ARG A 195 -35.66 60.00 24.77
C ARG A 195 -36.41 60.22 23.45
N SER A 196 -37.68 59.85 23.51
CA SER A 196 -38.88 60.34 22.79
C SER A 196 -39.36 59.56 21.57
N GLY A 197 -40.64 59.14 21.64
CA GLY A 197 -41.43 58.65 20.50
C GLY A 197 -42.17 57.35 20.77
N SER A 198 -43.37 57.42 21.33
CA SER A 198 -44.32 56.32 21.38
C SER A 198 -44.82 55.94 19.98
N ALA A 199 -44.79 54.66 19.62
CA ALA A 199 -45.69 54.10 18.62
C ALA A 199 -45.87 52.60 18.87
N SER A 200 -47.11 52.21 19.17
CA SER A 200 -47.56 50.83 19.20
C SER A 200 -47.82 50.34 17.78
N VAL A 201 -47.30 49.17 17.40
CA VAL A 201 -47.96 48.31 16.40
C VAL A 201 -47.76 46.84 16.82
N THR A 202 -48.88 46.19 17.07
CA THR A 202 -49.10 44.76 17.30
C THR A 202 -48.91 43.95 16.01
N GLY A 203 -48.33 42.74 16.11
CA GLY A 203 -48.21 41.83 14.97
C GLY A 203 -47.89 40.37 15.37
N SER A 204 -48.94 39.65 15.74
CA SER A 204 -49.18 38.19 15.78
C SER A 204 -48.02 37.18 15.86
N LEU A 205 -48.12 36.36 16.91
CA LEU A 205 -47.61 34.99 16.99
C LEU A 205 -48.11 34.11 15.82
N LEU A 206 -47.22 33.30 15.25
CA LEU A 206 -47.57 31.92 14.87
C LEU A 206 -46.32 31.05 15.02
N GLY A 207 -46.32 30.23 16.06
CA GLY A 207 -45.25 29.30 16.35
C GLY A 207 -45.29 28.07 15.45
N ARG A 208 -44.11 27.56 15.11
CA ARG A 208 -43.90 26.14 14.83
C ARG A 208 -42.68 25.69 15.62
N ARG A 209 -42.94 24.97 16.72
CA ARG A 209 -41.94 24.20 17.45
C ARG A 209 -41.51 23.03 16.57
N LEU A 210 -40.21 22.89 16.33
CA LEU A 210 -39.58 21.61 16.06
C LEU A 210 -38.64 21.34 17.24
N SER A 211 -38.99 20.32 18.01
CA SER A 211 -38.12 19.70 18.99
C SER A 211 -37.09 18.85 18.26
N MET A 212 -35.81 19.09 18.49
CA MET A 212 -34.79 18.05 18.38
C MET A 212 -34.04 18.02 19.71
N ALA A 213 -34.26 16.92 20.42
CA ALA A 213 -33.48 16.50 21.57
C ALA A 213 -32.15 15.94 21.07
N GLY A 214 -31.09 16.09 21.88
CA GLY A 214 -29.79 15.44 21.66
C GLY A 214 -28.68 16.46 21.52
N GLY A 215 -28.05 16.83 22.63
CA GLY A 215 -26.88 17.69 22.64
C GLY A 215 -25.64 16.95 22.17
N PHE A 216 -24.79 17.67 21.44
CA PHE A 216 -23.34 17.70 21.59
C PHE A 216 -22.90 19.07 21.03
N ALA A 217 -22.18 19.85 21.83
CA ALA A 217 -21.63 21.15 21.41
C ALA A 217 -20.45 20.94 20.44
N PRO A 218 -20.24 21.77 19.41
CA PRO A 218 -19.14 21.59 18.47
C PRO A 218 -17.98 22.51 18.87
N ASP A 219 -17.19 22.14 19.89
CA ASP A 219 -16.00 22.93 20.29
C ASP A 219 -14.84 22.04 20.80
N THR A 220 -14.72 20.80 20.32
CA THR A 220 -13.58 19.92 20.67
C THR A 220 -12.98 19.28 19.42
N PRO A 221 -11.64 19.30 19.24
CA PRO A 221 -10.99 18.61 18.12
C PRO A 221 -11.22 17.09 18.21
N PRO A 222 -11.41 16.38 17.07
CA PRO A 222 -11.42 14.93 17.08
C PRO A 222 -10.01 14.40 17.40
N GLU A 223 -9.89 13.52 18.40
CA GLU A 223 -8.62 12.84 18.70
C GLU A 223 -8.26 11.84 17.58
N GLU A 224 -6.96 11.51 17.48
CA GLU A 224 -6.41 10.51 16.55
C GLU A 224 -7.09 9.14 16.78
N GLY A 225 -8.18 8.88 16.05
CA GLY A 225 -8.94 7.63 16.15
C GLY A 225 -10.40 7.70 15.70
N GLU A 226 -11.01 8.87 15.58
CA GLU A 226 -12.45 9.00 15.28
C GLU A 226 -12.76 9.49 13.84
N ILE A 227 -12.05 8.98 12.84
CA ILE A 227 -12.46 9.17 11.43
C ILE A 227 -13.33 7.99 11.03
N HIS A 228 -14.65 8.13 11.19
CA HIS A 228 -15.62 7.15 10.71
C HIS A 228 -15.78 7.27 9.18
N PRO A 229 -15.81 6.17 8.40
CA PRO A 229 -15.78 6.20 6.93
C PRO A 229 -17.05 6.76 6.26
N SER A 230 -18.01 7.27 7.02
CA SER A 230 -19.25 7.87 6.53
C SER A 230 -19.11 9.31 6.01
N PHE A 231 -17.90 9.87 5.95
CA PHE A 231 -17.64 11.21 5.42
C PHE A 231 -17.23 11.24 3.93
N ILE A 232 -17.20 10.09 3.25
CA ILE A 232 -16.96 10.03 1.80
C ILE A 232 -18.32 10.07 1.11
N GLY A 233 -18.68 11.24 0.57
CA GLY A 233 -19.83 11.37 -0.32
C GLY A 233 -19.66 10.47 -1.55
N GLU A 234 -20.66 9.63 -1.82
CA GLU A 234 -20.73 8.81 -3.03
C GLU A 234 -20.74 9.71 -4.28
N VAL A 235 -19.63 9.71 -5.03
CA VAL A 235 -19.63 10.20 -6.41
C VAL A 235 -20.18 9.07 -7.28
N SER A 236 -21.47 9.14 -7.59
CA SER A 236 -22.12 8.25 -8.54
C SER A 236 -21.71 8.65 -9.95
N VAL A 237 -20.74 7.92 -10.51
CA VAL A 237 -20.35 8.06 -11.92
C VAL A 237 -21.44 7.41 -12.78
N GLY A 238 -22.23 8.22 -13.46
CA GLY A 238 -23.25 7.77 -14.41
C GLY A 238 -22.63 6.93 -15.53
N ARG A 239 -23.17 5.74 -15.76
CA ARG A 239 -22.83 4.90 -16.91
C ARG A 239 -23.52 5.44 -18.17
N TYR A 240 -22.77 5.57 -19.25
CA TYR A 240 -23.29 5.56 -20.62
C TYR A 240 -23.26 4.13 -21.16
#